data_AF-A0A6J4XX33-F1
#
_entry.id   AF-A0A6J4XX33-F1
#
_cell.length_a   1.000
_cell.length_b   1.000
_cell.length_c   1.000
_cell.angle_alpha   90.00
_cell.angle_beta   90.00
_cell.angle_gamma   90.00
#
_symmetry.space_group_name_H-M   'P 1'
#
loop_
_entity.id
_entity.type
_entity.pdbx_description
1 polymer ?
#
loop_
_entity_poly.entity_id
_entity_poly.type
_entity_poly.pdbx_seq_one_letter_code
_entity_poly.pdbx_strand_id
1 'polypeptide(L)'
;MKGKPVDEVTAARIRKAAREGRMEIAPQDKIGGNRQQVDRILLNIGFPEALVTDESSFSDFPLEDADYGRLSRQYGFEVGRHDRIAAVAERMAGLRC
;
A
#
# COMPACT_ATOMS: atom_id res chain seq x y z
N MET A 1 -25.39 -3.17 34.59
CA MET A 1 -24.14 -2.46 34.94
C MET A 1 -24.28 -1.02 34.45
N LYS A 2 -24.35 -0.02 35.36
CA LYS A 2 -24.48 1.39 34.98
C LYS A 2 -23.09 1.94 34.65
N GLY A 3 -22.86 2.34 33.39
CA GLY A 3 -21.62 2.97 32.95
C GLY A 3 -21.37 4.26 33.73
N LYS A 4 -20.12 4.48 34.16
CA LYS A 4 -19.71 5.70 34.86
C LYS A 4 -19.90 6.91 33.93
N PRO A 5 -20.40 8.07 34.41
CA PRO A 5 -20.47 9.26 33.60
C PRO A 5 -19.05 9.68 33.22
N VAL A 6 -18.78 9.70 31.92
CA VAL A 6 -17.49 10.16 31.38
C VAL A 6 -17.44 11.67 31.61
N ASP A 7 -16.48 12.13 32.41
CA ASP A 7 -16.24 13.54 32.71
C ASP A 7 -16.19 14.38 31.43
N GLU A 8 -16.77 15.58 31.45
CA GLU A 8 -16.95 16.43 30.27
C GLU A 8 -15.60 16.75 29.60
N VAL A 9 -14.52 16.82 30.39
CA VAL A 9 -13.15 16.99 29.91
C VAL A 9 -12.68 15.78 29.09
N THR A 10 -13.04 14.57 29.53
CA THR A 10 -12.73 13.32 28.79
C THR A 10 -13.56 13.24 27.51
N ALA A 11 -14.84 13.60 27.56
CA ALA A 11 -15.69 13.68 26.38
C ALA A 11 -15.22 14.76 25.38
N ALA A 12 -14.70 15.89 25.87
CA ALA A 12 -14.13 16.94 25.04
C ALA A 12 -12.80 16.51 24.41
N ARG A 13 -11.95 15.77 25.13
CA ARG A 13 -10.70 15.19 24.59
C ARG A 13 -10.97 14.16 23.49
N ILE A 14 -11.96 13.29 23.68
CA ILE A 14 -12.38 12.32 22.64
C ILE A 14 -12.93 13.06 21.41
N ARG A 15 -13.78 14.07 21.60
CA ARG A 15 -14.31 14.90 20.50
C ARG A 15 -13.22 15.69 19.78
N LYS A 16 -12.19 16.16 20.50
CA LYS A 16 -11.02 16.81 19.91
C LYS A 16 -10.18 15.81 19.09
N ALA A 17 -9.91 14.62 19.61
CA ALA A 17 -9.19 13.57 18.89
C ALA A 17 -9.95 13.08 17.64
N ALA A 18 -11.28 13.03 17.69
CA ALA A 18 -12.12 12.70 16.54
C ALA A 18 -12.14 13.81 15.48
N ARG A 19 -12.07 15.09 15.90
CA ARG A 19 -12.00 16.25 14.98
C ARG A 19 -10.59 16.44 14.41
N GLU A 20 -9.56 16.11 15.17
CA GLU A 20 -8.16 16.04 14.75
C GLU A 20 -7.85 14.65 14.21
N GLY A 21 -8.71 14.09 13.35
CA GLY A 21 -8.57 12.78 12.70
C GLY A 21 -7.32 12.67 11.82
N ARG A 22 -6.14 12.81 12.41
CA ARG A 22 -4.87 12.29 11.96
C ARG A 22 -4.85 10.80 12.31
N MET A 23 -5.82 10.07 11.78
CA MET A 23 -5.54 8.71 11.41
C MET A 23 -4.61 8.86 10.22
N GLU A 24 -3.32 8.64 10.44
CA GLU A 24 -2.32 8.61 9.38
C GLU A 24 -2.65 7.41 8.50
N ILE A 25 -3.65 7.57 7.62
CA ILE A 25 -3.88 6.64 6.52
C ILE A 25 -2.64 6.82 5.68
N ALA A 26 -1.79 5.78 5.62
CA ALA A 26 -0.62 5.80 4.77
C ALA A 26 -1.03 6.26 3.36
N PRO A 27 -0.27 7.16 2.71
CA PRO A 27 -0.62 7.68 1.40
C PRO A 27 -1.02 6.56 0.43
N GLN A 28 -2.11 6.76 -0.32
CA GLN A 28 -2.61 5.81 -1.32
C GLN A 28 -2.81 6.46 -2.69
N ASP A 29 -2.37 7.71 -2.86
CA ASP A 29 -2.64 8.48 -4.08
C ASP A 29 -1.98 7.81 -5.30
N LYS A 30 -0.79 7.23 -5.13
CA LYS A 30 -0.06 6.56 -6.23
C LYS A 30 -0.66 5.20 -6.56
N ILE A 31 -1.02 4.42 -5.54
CA ILE A 31 -1.73 3.15 -5.72
C ILE A 31 -3.09 3.38 -6.40
N GLY A 32 -3.82 4.43 -6.01
CA GLY A 32 -5.08 4.82 -6.62
C GLY A 32 -4.93 5.18 -8.11
N GLY A 33 -3.92 5.98 -8.45
CA GLY A 33 -3.64 6.38 -9.83
C GLY A 33 -3.20 5.24 -10.76
N ASN A 34 -2.64 4.16 -10.20
CA ASN A 34 -2.08 3.04 -10.97
C ASN A 34 -2.76 1.70 -10.62
N ARG A 35 -4.04 1.73 -10.23
CA ARG A 35 -4.73 0.57 -9.65
C ARG A 35 -4.64 -0.70 -10.51
N GLN A 36 -4.82 -0.58 -11.83
CA GLN A 36 -4.75 -1.72 -12.74
C GLN A 36 -3.35 -2.36 -12.78
N GLN A 37 -2.29 -1.56 -12.74
CA GLN A 37 -0.92 -2.04 -12.73
C GLN A 37 -0.59 -2.68 -11.37
N VAL A 38 -1.07 -2.11 -10.27
CA VAL A 38 -0.95 -2.69 -8.93
C VAL A 38 -1.64 -4.05 -8.85
N ASP A 39 -2.90 -4.16 -9.28
CA ASP A 39 -3.63 -5.43 -9.28
C ASP A 39 -2.92 -6.50 -10.14
N ARG A 40 -2.33 -6.09 -11.27
CA ARG A 40 -1.51 -6.98 -12.12
C ARG A 40 -0.23 -7.43 -11.42
N ILE A 41 0.47 -6.53 -10.72
CA ILE A 41 1.66 -6.87 -9.93
C ILE A 41 1.30 -7.91 -8.87
N LEU A 42 0.25 -7.63 -8.09
CA LEU A 42 -0.24 -8.51 -7.02
C LEU A 42 -0.62 -9.90 -7.54
N LEU A 43 -1.24 -9.97 -8.71
CA LEU A 43 -1.51 -11.25 -9.39
C LEU A 43 -0.22 -12.00 -9.75
N ASN A 44 0.78 -11.32 -10.31
CA ASN A 44 2.03 -11.94 -10.75
C ASN A 44 2.92 -12.44 -9.60
N ILE A 45 2.78 -11.85 -8.42
CA ILE A 45 3.48 -12.28 -7.20
C ILE A 45 2.66 -13.29 -6.37
N GLY A 46 1.43 -13.62 -6.78
CA GLY A 46 0.60 -14.63 -6.12
C GLY A 46 -0.24 -14.11 -4.95
N PHE A 47 -0.40 -12.79 -4.80
CA PHE A 47 -1.14 -12.15 -3.71
C PHE A 47 -2.21 -11.18 -4.21
N PRO A 48 -3.17 -11.62 -5.06
CA PRO A 48 -4.13 -10.72 -5.73
C PRO A 48 -5.04 -9.94 -4.76
N GLU A 49 -5.25 -10.44 -3.54
CA GLU A 49 -6.10 -9.82 -2.52
C GLU A 49 -5.33 -8.95 -1.51
N ALA A 50 -4.01 -8.82 -1.67
CA ALA A 50 -3.21 -8.04 -0.74
C ALA A 50 -3.56 -6.54 -0.78
N LEU A 51 -3.69 -5.95 0.41
CA LEU A 51 -3.85 -4.51 0.56
C LEU A 51 -2.46 -3.87 0.63
N VAL A 52 -2.19 -2.96 -0.29
CA VAL A 52 -0.91 -2.24 -0.39
C VAL A 52 -1.13 -0.74 -0.34
N THR A 53 -0.13 -0.02 0.14
CA THR A 53 -0.09 1.45 0.23
C THR A 53 1.07 1.97 -0.62
N ASP A 54 1.23 3.30 -0.71
CA ASP A 54 2.33 3.90 -1.48
C ASP A 54 3.73 3.57 -0.90
N GLU A 55 3.78 3.09 0.35
CA GLU A 55 5.00 2.68 1.04
C GLU A 55 5.27 1.16 0.93
N SER A 56 4.32 0.36 0.44
CA SER A 56 4.50 -1.09 0.29
C SER A 56 5.59 -1.41 -0.73
N SER A 57 6.44 -2.36 -0.35
CA SER A 57 7.60 -2.84 -1.09
C SER A 57 7.46 -4.32 -1.44
N PHE A 58 8.26 -4.80 -2.39
CA PHE A 58 8.31 -6.25 -2.65
C PHE A 58 8.90 -7.07 -1.50
N SER A 59 9.64 -6.44 -0.59
CA SER A 59 10.19 -7.11 0.60
C SER A 59 9.14 -7.46 1.65
N ASP A 60 7.94 -6.88 1.54
CA ASP A 60 6.78 -7.20 2.39
C ASP A 60 6.12 -8.54 2.00
N PHE A 61 6.56 -9.14 0.89
CA PHE A 61 6.05 -10.41 0.36
C PHE A 61 7.14 -11.48 0.42
N PRO A 62 6.77 -12.76 0.63
CA PRO A 62 7.72 -13.87 0.70
C PRO A 62 8.18 -14.29 -0.70
N LEU A 63 8.94 -13.44 -1.37
CA LEU A 63 9.49 -13.68 -2.70
C LEU A 63 10.96 -14.12 -2.63
N GLU A 64 11.35 -15.01 -3.54
CA GLU A 64 12.73 -15.46 -3.71
C GLU A 64 13.45 -14.66 -4.82
N ASP A 65 14.78 -14.74 -4.86
CA ASP A 65 15.58 -14.03 -5.87
C ASP A 65 15.20 -14.40 -7.31
N ALA A 66 14.75 -15.64 -7.53
CA ALA A 66 14.24 -16.10 -8.81
C ALA A 66 12.94 -15.38 -9.23
N ASP A 67 12.09 -14.96 -8.28
CA ASP A 67 10.88 -14.21 -8.56
C ASP A 67 11.21 -12.83 -9.10
N TYR A 68 12.18 -12.13 -8.51
CA TYR A 68 12.64 -10.82 -9.00
C TYR A 68 13.19 -10.91 -10.42
N GLY A 69 13.97 -11.95 -10.70
CA GLY A 69 14.47 -12.23 -12.06
C GLY A 69 13.33 -12.49 -13.06
N ARG A 70 12.29 -13.24 -12.66
CA ARG A 70 11.10 -13.46 -13.49
C ARG A 70 10.34 -12.16 -13.76
N LEU A 71 10.04 -11.39 -12.71
CA LEU A 71 9.33 -10.12 -12.82
C LEU A 71 10.08 -9.14 -13.72
N SER A 72 11.41 -9.05 -13.56
CA SER A 72 12.23 -8.15 -14.36
C SER A 72 12.14 -8.47 -15.86
N ARG A 73 12.22 -9.76 -16.21
CA ARG A 73 12.04 -10.22 -17.61
C ARG A 73 10.62 -9.97 -18.11
N GLN A 74 9.62 -10.18 -17.27
CA GLN A 74 8.20 -10.03 -17.63
C GLN A 74 7.82 -8.56 -17.88
N TYR A 75 8.40 -7.63 -17.10
CA TYR A 75 8.10 -6.20 -17.22
C TYR A 75 9.05 -5.46 -18.16
N GLY A 76 10.18 -6.05 -18.51
CA GLY A 76 11.18 -5.46 -19.40
C GLY A 76 12.08 -4.42 -18.72
N PHE A 77 12.10 -4.38 -17.39
CA PHE A 77 12.99 -3.53 -16.58
C PHE A 77 13.30 -4.21 -15.25
N GLU A 78 14.40 -3.80 -14.60
CA GLU A 78 14.83 -4.38 -13.32
C GLU A 78 13.81 -4.11 -12.19
N VAL A 79 13.44 -5.18 -11.49
CA VAL A 79 12.63 -5.17 -10.26
C VAL A 79 13.43 -5.81 -9.14
N GLY A 80 13.67 -5.06 -8.07
CA GLY A 80 14.40 -5.50 -6.90
C GLY A 80 13.53 -5.64 -5.65
N ARG A 81 14.08 -6.33 -4.66
CA ARG A 81 13.46 -6.58 -3.36
C ARG A 81 12.97 -5.32 -2.64
N HIS A 82 13.74 -4.22 -2.74
CA HIS A 82 13.44 -2.96 -2.05
C HIS A 82 12.61 -1.98 -2.89
N ASP A 83 12.21 -2.38 -4.09
CA ASP A 83 11.38 -1.52 -4.93
C ASP A 83 9.98 -1.38 -4.34
N ARG A 84 9.44 -0.17 -4.45
CA ARG A 84 8.06 0.13 -4.07
C ARG A 84 7.11 -0.34 -5.15
N ILE A 85 6.03 -0.98 -4.74
CA ILE A 85 4.99 -1.49 -5.67
C ILE A 85 4.40 -0.34 -6.48
N ALA A 86 4.12 0.80 -5.85
CA ALA A 86 3.62 1.99 -6.52
C ALA A 86 4.56 2.50 -7.62
N ALA A 87 5.88 2.53 -7.37
CA ALA A 87 6.87 2.99 -8.35
C ALA A 87 7.00 2.03 -9.54
N VAL A 88 6.93 0.71 -9.29
CA VAL A 88 6.91 -0.30 -10.35
C VAL A 88 5.62 -0.20 -11.17
N ALA A 89 4.48 0.05 -10.52
CA ALA A 89 3.21 0.26 -11.19
C ALA A 89 3.23 1.49 -12.12
N GLU A 90 3.78 2.61 -11.67
CA GLU A 90 3.99 3.82 -12.48
C GLU A 90 4.87 3.55 -13.70
N ARG A 91 6.00 2.83 -13.52
CA ARG A 91 6.87 2.43 -14.65
C ARG A 91 6.13 1.56 -15.66
N MET A 92 5.35 0.59 -15.19
CA MET A 92 4.51 -0.25 -16.07
C MET A 92 3.48 0.57 -16.85
N ALA A 93 2.95 1.65 -16.27
CA ALA A 93 2.02 2.53 -16.95
C ALA A 93 2.71 3.39 -18.02
N GLY A 94 3.90 3.92 -17.73
CA GLY A 94 4.67 4.76 -18.65
C GLY A 94 5.22 4.03 -19.89
N LEU A 95 5.40 2.71 -19.82
CA LEU A 95 5.84 1.87 -20.95
C LEU A 95 4.74 1.54 -21.97
N ARG A 96 3.49 1.96 -21.73
CA ARG A 96 2.35 1.74 -22.65
C ARG A 96 2.16 2.85 -23.68
N CYS A 97 3.11 3.78 -23.82
CA CYS A 97 3.11 4.84 -24.83
C CYS A 97 3.94 4.44 -26.05
#